data_AF-A0A349YRS5-F1
#
_entry.id   AF-A0A349YRS5-F1
#
_cell.length_a   1.000
_cell.length_b   1.000
_cell.length_c   1.000
_cell.angle_alpha   90.00
_cell.angle_beta   90.00
_cell.angle_gamma   90.00
#
_symmetry.space_group_name_H-M   'P 1'
#
loop_
_entity.id
_entity.type
_entity.pdbx_description
1 polymer ?
#
loop_
_entity_poly.entity_id
_entity_poly.type
_entity_poly.pdbx_seq_one_letter_code
_entity_poly.pdbx_strand_id
1 'polypeptide(L)'
;MNMLDSTLSLKEIEHTLAEAIAKKKGKVRTIGDLQLTSEDYKILSLRFRGFQKYQNNINIYEQFSLSLLTYGSYLFMTEEEPQVISEKIYSLASKIPQHLQRKILEEFDITIKENSLSNPSIHLKTVSQLISLFLFYSHNSNSIYDKYFAEIDECSDGNYTEEFFEKVDQKIFAREYVIYDEQTWNHGLNMQRAAFLDCMRNNLDEAEMLEKYPRLSCLYIESCCKYCENQENQANLKVVK
;
A
#
# COMPACT_ATOMS: atom_id res chain seq x y z
N MET A 1 -5.76 -19.25 6.19
CA MET A 1 -6.44 -19.12 7.50
C MET A 1 -6.83 -17.66 7.61
N ASN A 2 -8.09 -17.36 7.95
CA ASN A 2 -8.57 -15.97 8.06
C ASN A 2 -7.96 -15.32 9.30
N MET A 3 -7.70 -14.01 9.23
CA MET A 3 -7.17 -13.26 10.38
C MET A 3 -8.28 -12.90 11.37
N LEU A 4 -9.49 -12.66 10.87
CA LEU A 4 -10.64 -12.19 11.62
C LEU A 4 -11.70 -13.29 11.72
N ASP A 5 -12.32 -13.40 12.90
CA ASP A 5 -13.47 -14.26 13.14
C ASP A 5 -14.77 -13.45 13.15
N SER A 6 -15.83 -14.01 12.58
CA SER A 6 -17.16 -13.39 12.50
C SER A 6 -17.81 -13.10 13.86
N THR A 7 -17.30 -13.68 14.94
CA THR A 7 -17.74 -13.46 16.32
C THR A 7 -17.09 -12.23 16.96
N LEU A 8 -15.98 -11.74 16.42
CA LEU A 8 -15.24 -10.60 16.99
C LEU A 8 -16.07 -9.31 16.91
N SER A 9 -16.10 -8.57 18.01
CA SER A 9 -16.51 -7.16 18.05
C SER A 9 -15.48 -6.28 17.34
N LEU A 10 -15.86 -5.05 16.98
CA LEU A 10 -14.90 -4.11 16.36
C LEU A 10 -13.71 -3.79 17.27
N LYS A 11 -13.90 -3.76 18.60
CA LYS A 11 -12.79 -3.57 19.54
C LYS A 11 -11.81 -4.74 19.48
N GLU A 12 -12.31 -5.96 19.37
CA GLU A 12 -11.46 -7.15 19.23
C GLU A 12 -10.80 -7.22 17.85
N ILE A 13 -11.47 -6.76 16.79
CA ILE A 13 -10.88 -6.63 15.46
C ILE A 13 -9.74 -5.60 15.48
N GLU A 14 -9.98 -4.42 16.05
CA GLU A 14 -8.96 -3.36 16.20
C GLU A 14 -7.73 -3.90 16.93
N HIS A 15 -7.95 -4.60 18.04
CA HIS A 15 -6.87 -5.24 18.80
C HIS A 15 -6.14 -6.31 17.99
N THR A 16 -6.88 -7.15 17.26
CA THR A 16 -6.31 -8.21 16.41
C THR A 16 -5.43 -7.64 15.31
N LEU A 17 -5.87 -6.54 14.67
CA LEU A 17 -5.09 -5.83 13.65
C LEU A 17 -3.82 -5.23 14.25
N ALA A 18 -3.93 -4.53 15.39
CA ALA A 18 -2.78 -3.97 16.09
C ALA A 18 -1.76 -5.06 16.50
N GLU A 19 -2.24 -6.18 17.03
CA GLU A 19 -1.39 -7.33 17.34
C GLU A 19 -0.73 -7.92 16.10
N ALA A 20 -1.44 -8.01 14.98
CA ALA A 20 -0.89 -8.54 13.73
C ALA A 20 0.24 -7.64 13.20
N ILE A 21 0.08 -6.32 13.26
CA ILE A 21 1.13 -5.35 12.92
C ILE A 21 2.32 -5.51 13.85
N ALA A 22 2.08 -5.55 15.17
CA ALA A 22 3.15 -5.65 16.17
C ALA A 22 3.93 -6.97 16.10
N LYS A 23 3.25 -8.11 15.94
CA LYS A 23 3.88 -9.45 15.84
C LYS A 23 4.70 -9.61 14.55
N LYS A 24 4.31 -8.92 13.47
CA LYS A 24 4.99 -8.95 12.17
C LYS A 24 5.85 -7.70 11.95
N LYS A 25 6.43 -7.13 13.01
CA LYS A 25 7.24 -5.92 12.95
C LYS A 25 8.29 -6.03 11.84
N GLY A 26 8.29 -5.07 10.92
CA GLY A 26 9.19 -5.03 9.76
C GLY A 26 8.64 -5.71 8.50
N LYS A 27 7.66 -6.61 8.60
CA LYS A 27 6.98 -7.25 7.46
C LYS A 27 5.65 -6.59 7.11
N VAL A 28 4.92 -6.09 8.11
CA VAL A 28 3.73 -5.26 7.86
C VAL A 28 4.15 -3.81 7.88
N ARG A 29 4.38 -3.23 6.70
CA ARG A 29 4.83 -1.85 6.52
C ARG A 29 3.71 -0.96 6.02
N THR A 30 2.75 -1.50 5.30
CA THR A 30 1.55 -0.81 4.84
C THR A 30 0.31 -1.57 5.27
N ILE A 31 -0.86 -0.95 5.19
CA ILE A 31 -2.15 -1.64 5.41
C ILE A 31 -2.32 -2.79 4.39
N GLY A 32 -1.78 -2.65 3.17
CA GLY A 32 -1.78 -3.71 2.15
C GLY A 32 -1.03 -4.98 2.58
N ASP A 33 0.02 -4.84 3.40
CA ASP A 33 0.83 -5.98 3.85
C ASP A 33 0.13 -6.86 4.90
N LEU A 34 -1.07 -6.48 5.37
CA LEU A 34 -1.86 -7.29 6.31
C LEU A 34 -2.38 -8.59 5.67
N GLN A 35 -2.32 -8.73 4.33
CA GLN A 35 -2.71 -9.94 3.58
C GLN A 35 -4.07 -10.51 4.00
N LEU A 36 -5.05 -9.62 4.20
CA LEU A 36 -6.40 -10.02 4.59
C LEU A 36 -7.10 -10.77 3.45
N THR A 37 -7.88 -11.77 3.84
CA THR A 37 -8.66 -12.59 2.91
C THR A 37 -9.97 -11.92 2.54
N SER A 38 -10.61 -12.38 1.46
CA SER A 38 -11.96 -11.94 1.08
C SER A 38 -12.98 -12.08 2.22
N GLU A 39 -12.80 -13.06 3.11
CA GLU A 39 -13.70 -13.29 4.24
C GLU A 39 -13.47 -12.29 5.37
N ASP A 40 -12.21 -11.96 5.68
CA ASP A 40 -11.86 -10.91 6.65
C ASP A 40 -12.54 -9.58 6.27
N TYR A 41 -12.57 -9.28 4.98
CA TYR A 41 -13.21 -8.08 4.47
C TYR A 41 -14.73 -8.10 4.53
N LYS A 42 -15.38 -9.26 4.33
CA LYS A 42 -16.83 -9.39 4.56
C LYS A 42 -17.17 -9.12 6.02
N ILE A 43 -16.36 -9.62 6.95
CA ILE A 43 -16.54 -9.37 8.39
C ILE A 43 -16.44 -7.87 8.67
N LEU A 44 -15.38 -7.20 8.19
CA LEU A 44 -15.22 -5.74 8.32
C LEU A 44 -16.40 -4.96 7.72
N SER A 45 -16.84 -5.31 6.51
CA SER A 45 -17.96 -4.64 5.83
C SER A 45 -19.26 -4.76 6.63
N LEU A 46 -19.57 -5.96 7.14
CA LEU A 46 -20.77 -6.18 7.97
C LEU A 46 -20.72 -5.37 9.25
N ARG A 47 -19.54 -5.28 9.90
CA ARG A 47 -19.36 -4.47 11.11
C ARG A 47 -19.56 -2.99 10.82
N PHE A 48 -18.95 -2.45 9.77
CA PHE A 48 -19.05 -1.01 9.46
C PHE A 48 -20.38 -0.56 8.89
N ARG A 49 -21.16 -1.43 8.23
CA ARG A 49 -22.54 -1.11 7.82
C ARG A 49 -23.41 -0.65 9.00
N GLY A 50 -23.23 -1.24 10.18
CA GLY A 50 -23.93 -0.85 11.41
C GLY A 50 -23.58 0.56 11.92
N PHE A 51 -22.45 1.12 11.47
CA PHE A 51 -21.91 2.40 11.95
C PHE A 51 -22.13 3.57 11.00
N GLN A 52 -22.74 3.38 9.82
CA GLN A 52 -23.04 4.47 8.88
C GLN A 52 -23.84 5.62 9.54
N LYS A 53 -24.76 5.28 10.47
CA LYS A 53 -25.52 6.27 11.24
C LYS A 53 -24.68 7.12 12.22
N TYR A 54 -23.46 6.70 12.52
CA TYR A 54 -22.51 7.38 13.41
C TYR A 54 -21.35 8.04 12.66
N GLN A 55 -21.44 8.20 11.33
CA GLN A 55 -20.37 8.77 10.50
C GLN A 55 -19.90 10.18 10.92
N ASN A 56 -20.71 10.92 11.70
CA ASN A 56 -20.38 12.24 12.24
C ASN A 56 -19.89 12.21 13.69
N ASN A 57 -19.69 11.03 14.28
CA ASN A 57 -19.17 10.87 15.64
C ASN A 57 -17.67 10.59 15.59
N ILE A 58 -16.86 11.55 16.03
CA ILE A 58 -15.39 11.43 16.01
C ILE A 58 -14.88 10.24 16.82
N ASN A 59 -15.57 9.88 17.92
CA ASN A 59 -15.19 8.77 18.79
C ASN A 59 -15.14 7.43 18.04
N ILE A 60 -15.89 7.27 16.95
CA ILE A 60 -15.84 6.06 16.11
C ILE A 60 -14.51 5.97 15.37
N TYR A 61 -14.00 7.10 14.90
CA TYR A 61 -12.73 7.16 14.20
C TYR A 61 -11.60 6.95 15.20
N GLU A 62 -11.59 7.65 16.34
CA GLU A 62 -10.60 7.49 17.41
C GLU A 62 -10.50 6.04 17.94
N GLN A 63 -11.63 5.32 18.05
CA GLN A 63 -11.65 3.97 18.62
C GLN A 63 -11.34 2.85 17.62
N PHE A 64 -11.54 3.09 16.33
CA PHE A 64 -11.53 2.04 15.30
C PHE A 64 -10.71 2.44 14.07
N SER A 65 -9.67 3.27 14.27
CA SER A 65 -8.83 3.82 13.21
C SER A 65 -8.23 2.75 12.30
N LEU A 66 -7.58 1.71 12.85
CA LEU A 66 -6.96 0.66 12.04
C LEU A 66 -8.00 -0.13 11.27
N SER A 67 -9.12 -0.46 11.91
CA SER A 67 -10.22 -1.17 11.26
C SER A 67 -10.80 -0.37 10.10
N LEU A 68 -10.97 0.95 10.27
CA LEU A 68 -11.45 1.87 9.24
C LEU A 68 -10.44 2.01 8.10
N LEU A 69 -9.15 2.16 8.41
CA LEU A 69 -8.08 2.24 7.43
C LEU A 69 -7.99 0.97 6.58
N THR A 70 -8.11 -0.17 7.25
CA THR A 70 -8.11 -1.51 6.63
C THR A 70 -9.33 -1.69 5.72
N TYR A 71 -10.51 -1.33 6.20
CA TYR A 71 -11.74 -1.40 5.41
C TYR A 71 -11.71 -0.45 4.21
N GLY A 72 -11.22 0.79 4.42
CA GLY A 72 -11.03 1.78 3.36
C GLY A 72 -10.11 1.27 2.26
N SER A 73 -8.96 0.72 2.63
CA SER A 73 -8.00 0.15 1.66
C SER A 73 -8.65 -0.96 0.81
N TYR A 74 -9.46 -1.82 1.42
CA TYR A 74 -10.18 -2.87 0.69
C TYR A 74 -11.23 -2.36 -0.29
N LEU A 75 -12.03 -1.37 0.12
CA LEU A 75 -13.13 -0.84 -0.70
C LEU A 75 -12.67 -0.39 -2.08
N PHE A 76 -11.40 -0.01 -2.20
CA PHE A 76 -10.81 0.48 -3.44
C PHE A 76 -9.76 -0.48 -4.01
N MET A 77 -9.43 -1.57 -3.31
CA MET A 77 -8.43 -2.53 -3.73
C MET A 77 -8.80 -3.24 -5.03
N THR A 78 -10.08 -3.46 -5.33
CA THR A 78 -10.52 -4.15 -6.57
C THR A 78 -10.98 -3.19 -7.66
N GLU A 79 -10.90 -1.88 -7.43
CA GLU A 79 -11.31 -0.89 -8.42
C GLU A 79 -10.11 -0.51 -9.28
N GLU A 80 -10.25 -0.68 -10.59
CA GLU A 80 -9.20 -0.38 -11.57
C GLU A 80 -9.37 1.05 -12.11
N GLU A 81 -10.59 1.57 -12.16
CA GLU A 81 -10.93 2.87 -12.74
C GLU A 81 -10.68 4.03 -11.74
N PRO A 82 -9.67 4.89 -11.97
CA PRO A 82 -9.31 5.98 -11.06
C PRO A 82 -10.44 6.95 -10.72
N GLN A 83 -11.26 7.27 -11.73
CA GLN A 83 -12.36 8.21 -11.61
C GLN A 83 -13.43 7.65 -10.66
N VAL A 84 -13.73 6.36 -10.76
CA VAL A 84 -14.72 5.69 -9.89
C VAL A 84 -14.25 5.71 -8.43
N ILE A 85 -12.96 5.48 -8.18
CA ILE A 85 -12.39 5.56 -6.83
C ILE A 85 -12.53 6.97 -6.26
N SER A 86 -12.09 7.96 -7.05
CA SER A 86 -12.12 9.37 -6.66
C SER A 86 -13.54 9.80 -6.33
N GLU A 87 -14.51 9.51 -7.21
CA GLU A 87 -15.92 9.82 -7.00
C GLU A 87 -16.48 9.18 -5.73
N LYS A 88 -16.19 7.90 -5.48
CA LYS A 88 -16.63 7.20 -4.26
C LYS A 88 -16.08 7.87 -3.01
N ILE A 89 -14.79 8.22 -2.98
CA ILE A 89 -14.18 8.84 -1.79
C ILE A 89 -14.69 10.26 -1.57
N TYR A 90 -14.79 11.07 -2.63
CA TYR A 90 -15.37 12.42 -2.51
C TYR A 90 -16.85 12.37 -2.10
N SER A 91 -17.61 11.36 -2.56
CA SER A 91 -18.99 11.13 -2.13
C SER A 91 -19.11 10.75 -0.64
N LEU A 92 -18.17 9.97 -0.12
CA LEU A 92 -18.11 9.66 1.32
C LEU A 92 -17.69 10.89 2.14
N ALA A 93 -16.64 11.58 1.71
CA ALA A 93 -16.11 12.75 2.40
C ALA A 93 -17.12 13.90 2.43
N SER A 94 -17.87 14.14 1.35
CA SER A 94 -18.84 15.25 1.27
C SER A 94 -20.00 15.14 2.28
N LYS A 95 -20.26 13.94 2.81
CA LYS A 95 -21.26 13.70 3.86
C LYS A 95 -20.77 14.07 5.25
N ILE A 96 -19.47 14.26 5.41
CA ILE A 96 -18.81 14.58 6.68
C ILE A 96 -18.47 16.08 6.70
N PRO A 97 -18.85 16.84 7.74
CA PRO A 97 -18.47 18.24 7.88
C PRO A 97 -16.95 18.44 7.81
N GLN A 98 -16.47 19.52 7.15
CA GLN A 98 -15.04 19.75 6.90
C GLN A 98 -14.18 19.76 8.19
N HIS A 99 -14.70 20.30 9.30
CA HIS A 99 -13.99 20.30 10.57
C HIS A 99 -13.81 18.88 11.15
N LEU A 100 -14.77 17.98 10.91
CA LEU A 100 -14.65 16.57 11.28
C LEU A 100 -13.72 15.82 10.33
N GLN A 101 -13.75 16.11 9.03
CA GLN A 101 -12.79 15.54 8.08
C GLN A 101 -11.35 15.79 8.52
N ARG A 102 -11.02 17.02 8.94
CA ARG A 102 -9.68 17.37 9.44
C ARG A 102 -9.27 16.53 10.65
N LYS A 103 -10.17 16.36 11.62
CA LYS A 103 -9.91 15.51 12.80
C LYS A 103 -9.73 14.05 12.43
N ILE A 104 -10.57 13.51 11.54
CA ILE A 104 -10.46 12.13 11.07
C ILE A 104 -9.11 11.88 10.39
N LEU A 105 -8.66 12.81 9.55
CA LEU A 105 -7.36 12.72 8.89
C LEU A 105 -6.21 12.76 9.90
N GLU A 106 -6.32 13.60 10.94
CA GLU A 106 -5.35 13.66 12.04
C GLU A 106 -5.29 12.34 12.83
N GLU A 107 -6.43 11.75 13.18
CA GLU A 107 -6.50 10.44 13.85
C GLU A 107 -5.88 9.32 13.01
N PHE A 108 -6.11 9.33 11.70
CA PHE A 108 -5.48 8.38 10.79
C PHE A 108 -3.96 8.60 10.70
N ASP A 109 -3.49 9.85 10.65
CA ASP A 109 -2.05 10.18 10.63
C ASP A 109 -1.35 9.73 11.91
N ILE A 110 -1.98 9.94 13.07
CA ILE A 110 -1.52 9.46 14.38
C ILE A 110 -1.43 7.93 14.37
N THR A 111 -2.51 7.26 13.97
CA THR A 111 -2.59 5.79 13.98
C THR A 111 -1.48 5.16 13.13
N ILE A 112 -1.20 5.71 11.95
CA ILE A 112 -0.12 5.24 11.06
C ILE A 112 1.23 5.36 11.77
N LYS A 113 1.52 6.51 12.38
CA LYS A 113 2.79 6.77 13.07
C LYS A 113 2.97 5.86 14.28
N GLU A 114 1.94 5.73 15.11
CA GLU A 114 1.97 4.88 16.31
C GLU A 114 2.20 3.40 15.96
N ASN A 115 1.62 2.94 14.85
CA ASN A 115 1.80 1.57 14.37
C ASN A 115 3.04 1.39 13.48
N SER A 116 3.88 2.43 13.33
CA SER A 116 5.07 2.41 12.46
C SER A 116 4.76 1.98 11.01
N LEU A 117 3.55 2.31 10.54
CA LEU A 117 3.14 2.07 9.16
C LEU A 117 3.72 3.16 8.26
N SER A 118 4.07 2.75 7.06
CA SER A 118 4.56 3.57 5.98
C SER A 118 3.39 4.21 5.25
N ASN A 119 3.52 5.51 5.03
CA ASN A 119 2.64 6.29 4.17
C ASN A 119 3.52 7.01 3.16
N PRO A 120 3.28 6.86 1.84
CA PRO A 120 3.97 7.65 0.83
C PRO A 120 3.70 9.16 0.98
N SER A 121 2.53 9.53 1.53
CA SER A 121 2.22 10.92 1.88
C SER A 121 2.97 11.30 3.16
N ILE A 122 3.70 12.42 3.13
CA ILE A 122 4.45 12.92 4.29
C ILE A 122 3.51 13.23 5.47
N HIS A 123 2.28 13.66 5.19
CA HIS A 123 1.21 13.93 6.15
C HIS A 123 -0.17 13.70 5.54
N LEU A 124 -1.16 13.27 6.33
CA LEU A 124 -2.56 13.23 5.92
C LEU A 124 -3.30 14.51 6.33
N LYS A 125 -3.47 15.44 5.39
CA LYS A 125 -4.15 16.73 5.58
C LYS A 125 -5.33 16.94 4.65
N THR A 126 -5.40 16.19 3.55
CA THR A 126 -6.46 16.31 2.54
C THR A 126 -7.10 14.97 2.23
N VAL A 127 -8.32 15.01 1.69
CA VAL A 127 -9.02 13.81 1.20
C VAL A 127 -8.19 13.10 0.14
N SER A 128 -7.55 13.83 -0.79
CA SER A 128 -6.68 13.24 -1.82
C SER A 128 -5.53 12.43 -1.21
N GLN A 129 -4.90 12.91 -0.14
CA GLN A 129 -3.85 12.17 0.56
C GLN A 129 -4.37 10.89 1.25
N LEU A 130 -5.64 10.90 1.70
CA LEU A 130 -6.30 9.70 2.20
C LEU A 130 -6.55 8.68 1.07
N ILE A 131 -6.90 9.15 -0.14
CA ILE A 131 -6.97 8.28 -1.32
C ILE A 131 -5.60 7.63 -1.56
N SER A 132 -4.53 8.43 -1.49
CA SER A 132 -3.16 7.93 -1.61
C SER A 132 -2.84 6.82 -0.63
N LEU A 133 -3.18 7.01 0.65
CA LEU A 133 -2.99 5.99 1.67
C LEU A 133 -3.73 4.68 1.36
N PHE A 134 -4.99 4.75 0.96
CA PHE A 134 -5.80 3.54 0.75
C PHE A 134 -5.37 2.72 -0.45
N LEU A 135 -4.69 3.33 -1.42
CA LEU A 135 -4.40 2.71 -2.69
C LEU A 135 -2.93 2.38 -2.90
N PHE A 136 -2.02 3.14 -2.27
CA PHE A 136 -0.60 2.96 -2.52
C PHE A 136 -0.15 1.63 -1.93
N TYR A 137 0.32 0.73 -2.81
CA TYR A 137 0.70 -0.65 -2.51
C TYR A 137 -0.41 -1.59 -2.05
N SER A 138 -1.61 -1.11 -1.74
CA SER A 138 -2.69 -1.99 -1.26
C SER A 138 -3.23 -2.94 -2.34
N HIS A 139 -3.11 -2.56 -3.61
CA HIS A 139 -3.50 -3.39 -4.76
C HIS A 139 -2.35 -4.19 -5.36
N ASN A 140 -1.11 -3.81 -5.07
CA ASN A 140 0.06 -4.33 -5.78
C ASN A 140 0.34 -5.75 -5.33
N SER A 141 -0.28 -6.70 -6.01
CA SER A 141 -0.05 -8.13 -5.81
C SER A 141 1.25 -8.56 -6.48
N ASN A 142 1.71 -9.79 -6.19
CA ASN A 142 2.82 -10.42 -6.92
C ASN A 142 2.63 -10.34 -8.43
N SER A 143 1.40 -10.50 -8.93
CA SER A 143 1.13 -10.43 -10.37
C SER A 143 1.39 -9.05 -11.00
N ILE A 144 1.26 -7.97 -10.22
CA ILE A 144 1.59 -6.62 -10.68
C ILE A 144 3.11 -6.45 -10.72
N TYR A 145 3.81 -6.91 -9.69
CA TYR A 145 5.28 -6.84 -9.66
C TYR A 145 5.94 -7.77 -10.68
N ASP A 146 5.38 -8.96 -10.93
CA ASP A 146 5.83 -9.86 -11.99
C ASP A 146 5.72 -9.19 -13.36
N LYS A 147 4.60 -8.50 -13.65
CA LYS A 147 4.45 -7.69 -14.86
C LYS A 147 5.45 -6.54 -14.93
N TYR A 148 5.64 -5.82 -13.82
CA TYR A 148 6.60 -4.73 -13.72
C TYR A 148 8.02 -5.19 -14.10
N PHE A 149 8.48 -6.31 -13.53
CA PHE A 149 9.79 -6.84 -13.82
C PHE A 149 9.90 -7.45 -15.22
N ALA A 150 8.83 -8.02 -15.77
CA ALA A 150 8.80 -8.47 -17.17
C ALA A 150 8.97 -7.31 -18.16
N GLU A 151 8.35 -6.15 -17.91
CA GLU A 151 8.56 -4.95 -18.73
C GLU A 151 10.00 -4.42 -18.63
N ILE A 152 10.63 -4.57 -17.46
CA ILE A 152 12.05 -4.24 -17.26
C ILE A 152 12.95 -5.18 -18.07
N ASP A 153 12.64 -6.48 -18.13
CA ASP A 153 13.37 -7.48 -18.93
C ASP A 153 13.34 -7.15 -20.44
N GLU A 154 12.25 -6.52 -20.92
CA GLU A 154 12.13 -6.08 -22.31
C GLU A 154 13.04 -4.89 -22.67
N CYS A 155 13.72 -4.30 -21.69
CA CYS A 155 14.72 -3.26 -21.90
C CYS A 155 15.99 -3.84 -22.56
N SER A 156 16.02 -3.84 -23.89
CA SER A 156 17.08 -4.45 -24.71
C SER A 156 18.49 -3.94 -24.45
N ASP A 157 18.64 -2.72 -23.93
CA ASP A 157 19.92 -2.02 -23.86
C ASP A 157 20.53 -2.00 -22.46
N GLY A 158 19.86 -2.56 -21.44
CA GLY A 158 20.31 -2.55 -20.04
C GLY A 158 20.52 -1.15 -19.46
N ASN A 159 20.09 -0.12 -20.18
CA ASN A 159 20.30 1.28 -19.86
C ASN A 159 19.00 1.81 -19.25
N TYR A 160 18.84 1.56 -17.97
CA TYR A 160 17.69 1.99 -17.19
C TYR A 160 17.68 3.52 -17.03
N THR A 161 17.18 4.23 -18.04
CA THR A 161 17.01 5.69 -18.00
C THR A 161 15.79 6.07 -17.17
N GLU A 162 15.76 7.32 -16.69
CA GLU A 162 14.59 7.87 -16.00
C GLU A 162 13.35 7.83 -16.90
N GLU A 163 13.48 8.23 -18.17
CA GLU A 163 12.39 8.15 -19.17
C GLU A 163 11.86 6.72 -19.38
N PHE A 164 12.73 5.70 -19.28
CA PHE A 164 12.31 4.30 -19.38
C PHE A 164 11.46 3.91 -18.17
N PHE A 165 11.94 4.18 -16.95
CA PHE A 165 11.18 3.88 -15.74
C PHE A 165 9.85 4.63 -15.72
N GLU A 166 9.81 5.88 -16.14
CA GLU A 166 8.55 6.63 -16.24
C GLU A 166 7.55 5.96 -17.19
N LYS A 167 8.00 5.46 -18.34
CA LYS A 167 7.12 4.73 -19.27
C LYS A 167 6.58 3.44 -18.66
N VAL A 168 7.44 2.65 -17.99
CA VAL A 168 7.02 1.41 -17.32
C VAL A 168 6.06 1.70 -16.18
N ASP A 169 6.38 2.70 -15.35
CA ASP A 169 5.55 3.07 -14.20
C ASP A 169 4.19 3.60 -14.66
N GLN A 170 4.12 4.42 -15.71
CA GLN A 170 2.85 4.88 -16.28
C GLN A 170 2.02 3.73 -16.85
N LYS A 171 2.66 2.68 -17.37
CA LYS A 171 1.97 1.50 -17.91
C LYS A 171 1.45 0.59 -16.81
N ILE A 172 2.27 0.31 -15.80
CA ILE A 172 1.97 -0.68 -14.76
C ILE A 172 1.19 -0.08 -13.59
N PHE A 173 1.54 1.14 -13.20
CA PHE A 173 0.92 1.90 -12.11
C PHE A 173 0.04 3.04 -12.66
N ALA A 174 -0.58 2.83 -13.82
CA ALA A 174 -1.40 3.83 -14.52
C ALA A 174 -2.46 4.45 -13.59
N ARG A 175 -3.04 3.63 -12.71
CA ARG A 175 -4.05 4.05 -11.76
C ARG A 175 -3.49 5.01 -10.72
N GLU A 176 -2.32 4.70 -10.17
CA GLU A 176 -1.57 5.52 -9.22
C GLU A 176 -1.25 6.91 -9.81
N TYR A 177 -0.86 6.98 -11.09
CA TYR A 177 -0.60 8.24 -11.80
C TYR A 177 -1.82 9.15 -11.92
N VAL A 178 -3.02 8.59 -12.02
CA VAL A 178 -4.25 9.38 -12.17
C VAL A 178 -4.77 9.88 -10.82
N ILE A 179 -4.55 9.11 -9.75
CA ILE A 179 -5.16 9.38 -8.44
C ILE A 179 -4.28 10.26 -7.57
N TYR A 180 -2.97 10.12 -7.65
CA TYR A 180 -2.06 10.83 -6.75
C TYR A 180 -1.62 12.15 -7.34
N ASP A 181 -1.39 13.11 -6.45
CA ASP A 181 -0.64 14.29 -6.83
C ASP A 181 0.80 13.93 -7.22
N GLU A 182 1.38 14.77 -8.06
CA GLU A 182 2.72 14.60 -8.61
C GLU A 182 3.79 14.37 -7.56
N GLN A 183 3.70 15.02 -6.40
CA GLN A 183 4.69 14.88 -5.35
C GLN A 183 4.61 13.49 -4.70
N THR A 184 3.40 13.02 -4.43
CA THR A 184 3.16 11.72 -3.79
C THR A 184 3.62 10.56 -4.67
N TRP A 185 3.23 10.52 -5.96
CA TRP A 185 3.66 9.41 -6.82
C TRP A 185 5.14 9.49 -7.16
N ASN A 186 5.72 10.70 -7.36
CA ASN A 186 7.16 10.82 -7.58
C ASN A 186 7.95 10.30 -6.39
N HIS A 187 7.57 10.70 -5.17
CA HIS A 187 8.26 10.23 -3.96
C HIS A 187 8.19 8.70 -3.83
N GLY A 188 7.00 8.13 -4.05
CA GLY A 188 6.76 6.69 -3.98
C GLY A 188 7.52 5.88 -5.03
N LEU A 189 7.35 6.21 -6.30
CA LEU A 189 7.95 5.50 -7.43
C LEU A 189 9.47 5.70 -7.49
N ASN A 190 9.99 6.89 -7.16
CA ASN A 190 11.45 7.09 -7.10
C ASN A 190 12.11 6.25 -6.00
N MET A 191 11.45 6.05 -4.86
CA MET A 191 11.95 5.10 -3.85
C MET A 191 11.99 3.66 -4.39
N GLN A 192 10.97 3.23 -5.14
CA GLN A 192 10.96 1.91 -5.78
C GLN A 192 12.09 1.78 -6.80
N ARG A 193 12.23 2.75 -7.72
CA ARG A 193 13.31 2.78 -8.72
C ARG A 193 14.69 2.71 -8.05
N ALA A 194 14.91 3.49 -6.99
CA ALA A 194 16.16 3.47 -6.24
C ALA A 194 16.42 2.09 -5.60
N ALA A 195 15.40 1.49 -5.00
CA ALA A 195 15.48 0.16 -4.42
C ALA A 195 15.81 -0.91 -5.47
N PHE A 196 15.15 -0.88 -6.63
CA PHE A 196 15.48 -1.76 -7.73
C PHE A 196 16.93 -1.63 -8.20
N LEU A 197 17.39 -0.39 -8.41
CA LEU A 197 18.77 -0.14 -8.84
C LEU A 197 19.80 -0.60 -7.80
N ASP A 198 19.51 -0.42 -6.52
CA ASP A 198 20.39 -0.88 -5.45
C ASP A 198 20.42 -2.41 -5.33
N CYS A 199 19.27 -3.09 -5.48
CA CYS A 199 19.20 -4.54 -5.55
C CYS A 199 20.03 -5.08 -6.72
N MET A 200 19.87 -4.49 -7.91
CA MET A 200 20.55 -4.93 -9.14
C MET A 200 22.05 -4.63 -9.17
N ARG A 201 22.50 -3.53 -8.56
CA ARG A 201 23.90 -3.06 -8.67
C ARG A 201 24.76 -3.42 -7.48
N ASN A 202 24.15 -3.46 -6.28
CA ASN A 202 24.88 -3.64 -5.03
C ASN A 202 24.58 -5.00 -4.37
N ASN A 203 23.71 -5.82 -4.98
CA ASN A 203 23.33 -7.15 -4.49
C ASN A 203 22.88 -7.16 -3.04
N LEU A 204 22.12 -6.13 -2.65
CA LEU A 204 21.58 -6.04 -1.30
C LEU A 204 20.56 -7.15 -1.09
N ASP A 205 20.68 -7.84 0.04
CA ASP A 205 19.73 -8.87 0.42
C ASP A 205 18.41 -8.26 0.93
N GLU A 206 17.39 -9.11 1.12
CA GLU A 206 16.07 -8.67 1.58
C GLU A 206 16.16 -7.89 2.91
N ALA A 207 17.02 -8.31 3.84
CA ALA A 207 17.15 -7.66 5.15
C ALA A 207 17.76 -6.26 5.03
N GLU A 208 18.81 -6.11 4.24
CA GLU A 208 19.46 -4.82 3.95
C GLU A 208 18.50 -3.87 3.23
N MET A 209 17.75 -4.38 2.25
CA MET A 209 16.74 -3.62 1.52
C MET A 209 15.61 -3.16 2.44
N LEU A 210 15.15 -4.03 3.33
CA LEU A 210 14.15 -3.72 4.34
C LEU A 210 14.64 -2.63 5.31
N GLU A 211 15.91 -2.62 5.71
CA GLU A 211 16.48 -1.57 6.55
C GLU A 211 16.61 -0.23 5.81
N LYS A 212 17.13 -0.27 4.58
CA LYS A 212 17.42 0.93 3.77
C LYS A 212 16.15 1.63 3.25
N TYR A 213 15.12 0.86 2.93
CA TYR A 213 13.87 1.34 2.35
C TYR A 213 12.66 1.08 3.26
N PRO A 214 12.61 1.69 4.47
CA PRO A 214 11.57 1.42 5.46
C PRO A 214 10.16 1.75 4.98
N ARG A 215 10.03 2.62 3.95
CA ARG A 215 8.76 3.15 3.42
C ARG A 215 8.16 2.34 2.27
N LEU A 216 8.87 1.32 1.76
CA LEU A 216 8.36 0.46 0.69
C LEU A 216 7.60 -0.74 1.27
N SER A 217 6.62 -1.23 0.52
CA SER A 217 5.94 -2.50 0.86
C SER A 217 6.94 -3.64 0.92
N CYS A 218 6.76 -4.54 1.89
CA CYS A 218 7.56 -5.76 2.03
C CYS A 218 7.46 -6.61 0.75
N LEU A 219 6.25 -6.69 0.17
CA LEU A 219 5.99 -7.48 -1.03
C LEU A 219 6.78 -7.01 -2.25
N TYR A 220 6.95 -5.69 -2.39
CA TYR A 220 7.79 -5.12 -3.43
C TYR A 220 9.25 -5.52 -3.25
N ILE A 221 9.77 -5.38 -2.03
CA ILE A 221 11.17 -5.71 -1.70
C ILE A 221 11.43 -7.21 -1.96
N GLU A 222 10.57 -8.09 -1.43
CA GLU A 222 10.64 -9.54 -1.65
C GLU A 222 10.64 -9.89 -3.15
N SER A 223 9.74 -9.27 -3.93
CA SER A 223 9.64 -9.51 -5.37
C SER A 223 10.88 -9.00 -6.12
N CYS A 224 11.41 -7.84 -5.71
CA CYS A 224 12.60 -7.23 -6.29
C CYS A 224 13.84 -8.09 -6.05
N CYS A 225 14.10 -8.48 -4.80
CA CYS A 225 15.24 -9.33 -4.45
C CYS A 225 15.19 -10.66 -5.20
N LYS A 226 14.02 -11.31 -5.22
CA LYS A 226 13.80 -12.55 -5.98
C LYS A 226 14.08 -12.38 -7.47
N TYR A 227 13.69 -11.25 -8.05
CA TYR A 227 13.98 -10.97 -9.46
C TYR A 227 15.50 -10.82 -9.69
N CYS A 228 16.19 -10.00 -8.88
CA CYS A 228 17.64 -9.80 -8.97
C CYS A 228 18.40 -11.15 -8.88
N GLU A 229 18.07 -11.99 -7.90
CA GLU A 229 18.66 -13.32 -7.73
C GLU A 229 18.46 -14.22 -8.97
N ASN A 230 17.29 -14.18 -9.59
CA ASN A 230 17.00 -14.96 -10.80
C ASN A 230 17.85 -14.49 -11.99
N GLN A 231 18.07 -13.18 -12.14
CA GLN A 231 18.91 -12.62 -13.20
C GLN A 231 20.38 -13.03 -13.03
N GLU A 232 20.91 -12.99 -11.80
CA GLU A 232 22.26 -13.46 -11.51
C GLU A 232 22.45 -14.94 -11.83
N ASN A 233 21.48 -15.78 -11.43
CA ASN A 233 21.49 -17.21 -11.72
C ASN A 233 21.47 -17.49 -13.23
N GLN A 234 20.67 -16.76 -14.00
CA GLN A 234 20.64 -16.86 -15.46
C GLN A 234 21.96 -16.42 -16.11
N ALA A 235 22.58 -15.34 -15.61
CA ALA A 235 23.88 -14.88 -16.08
C ALA A 235 24.96 -15.94 -15.82
N ASN A 236 25.00 -16.50 -14.61
CA ASN A 236 25.95 -17.56 -14.23
C ASN A 236 25.78 -18.83 -15.07
N LEU A 237 24.53 -19.22 -15.38
CA LEU A 237 24.24 -20.36 -16.27
C LEU A 237 24.66 -20.13 -17.73
N LYS A 238 24.70 -18.88 -18.20
CA LYS A 238 25.20 -18.53 -19.54
C LYS A 238 26.73 -18.56 -19.64
N VAL A 239 27.44 -18.33 -18.53
CA VAL A 239 28.92 -18.32 -18.48
C VAL A 239 29.51 -19.75 -18.42
N VAL A 240 28.73 -20.75 -18.01
CA VAL A 240 29.18 -22.16 -17.88
C VAL A 240 28.95 -22.99 -19.16
N LYS A 241 28.89 -22.36 -20.35
CA LYS A 241 28.78 -23.06 -21.64
C LYS A 241 29.98 -22.85 -22.54
#